data_AF-A0A954BGD5-F1
#
_entry.id   AF-A0A954BGD5-F1
#
_cell.length_a   1.000
_cell.length_b   1.000
_cell.length_c   1.000
_cell.angle_alpha   90.00
_cell.angle_beta   90.00
_cell.angle_gamma   90.00
#
_symmetry.space_group_name_H-M   'P 1'
#
loop_
_entity.id
_entity.type
_entity.pdbx_description
1 polymer ?
#
loop_
_entity_poly.entity_id
_entity_poly.type
_entity_poly.pdbx_seq_one_letter_code
_entity_poly.pdbx_strand_id
1 'polypeptide(L)' 'MTTLRTLYPEIEPYASGHLDVGDGHSVYWERCGTPGAKPAVFLHGGPGGGISPSHRRVFDPA' A
#
# COMPACT_ATOMS: atom_id res chain seq x y z
N MET A 1 -27.15 15.48 -7.53
CA MET A 1 -26.58 14.31 -6.82
C MET A 1 -25.08 14.45 -6.81
N THR A 2 -24.46 14.50 -5.64
CA THR A 2 -22.98 14.42 -5.52
C THR A 2 -22.56 12.96 -5.62
N THR A 3 -21.70 12.64 -6.57
CA THR A 3 -21.11 11.30 -6.72
C THR A 3 -20.31 10.95 -5.45
N LEU A 4 -20.54 9.78 -4.88
CA LEU A 4 -19.73 9.28 -3.77
C LEU A 4 -18.32 8.97 -4.26
N ARG A 5 -17.31 9.24 -3.42
CA ARG A 5 -15.93 8.84 -3.73
C ARG A 5 -15.81 7.33 -3.76
N THR A 6 -15.03 6.84 -4.72
CA THR A 6 -14.63 5.44 -4.85
C THR A 6 -13.11 5.34 -4.72
N LEU A 7 -12.59 4.11 -4.73
CA LEU A 7 -11.15 3.87 -4.81
C LEU A 7 -10.56 4.48 -6.08
N TYR A 8 -9.31 4.93 -6.02
CA TYR A 8 -8.53 5.36 -7.18
C TYR A 8 -8.35 4.21 -8.21
N PRO A 9 -7.90 4.47 -9.45
CA PRO A 9 -7.61 3.41 -10.41
C PRO A 9 -6.63 2.36 -9.88
N GLU A 10 -6.69 1.15 -10.44
CA GLU A 10 -5.74 0.10 -10.10
C GLU A 10 -4.32 0.49 -10.52
N ILE A 11 -3.34 0.16 -9.67
CA ILE A 11 -1.92 0.43 -9.89
C ILE A 11 -1.08 -0.73 -9.37
N GLU A 12 0.11 -0.89 -9.97
CA GLU A 12 1.14 -1.81 -9.50
C GLU A 12 2.19 -1.08 -8.67
N PRO A 13 2.86 -1.78 -7.74
CA PRO A 13 3.96 -1.20 -6.97
C PRO A 13 5.14 -0.92 -7.89
N TYR A 14 5.80 0.23 -7.69
CA TYR A 14 7.05 0.55 -8.40
C TYR A 14 8.28 -0.06 -7.72
N ALA A 15 8.13 -0.53 -6.47
CA ALA A 15 9.14 -1.29 -5.76
C ALA A 15 8.46 -2.18 -4.71
N SER A 16 9.02 -3.37 -4.48
CA SER A 16 8.59 -4.28 -3.42
C SER A 16 9.78 -5.08 -2.92
N GLY A 17 9.62 -5.72 -1.77
CA GLY A 17 10.67 -6.54 -1.20
C GLY A 17 10.28 -7.17 0.12
N HIS A 18 11.28 -7.78 0.75
CA HIS A 18 11.19 -8.40 2.05
C HIS A 18 12.24 -7.77 2.95
N LEU A 19 11.82 -7.27 4.10
CA LEU A 19 12.69 -6.66 5.10
C LEU A 19 12.97 -7.70 6.20
N ASP A 20 14.22 -8.14 6.32
CA ASP A 20 14.70 -8.87 7.49
C ASP A 20 14.63 -7.96 8.72
N VAL A 21 13.95 -8.40 9.78
CA VAL A 21 13.80 -7.64 11.03
C VAL A 21 14.77 -8.09 12.13
N GLY A 22 15.61 -9.09 11.87
CA GLY A 22 16.76 -9.47 12.72
C GLY A 22 16.49 -10.53 13.78
N ASP A 23 15.26 -11.04 13.89
CA ASP A 23 14.84 -12.05 14.87
C ASP A 23 14.19 -13.30 14.24
N GLY A 24 14.50 -13.55 12.97
CA GLY A 24 14.02 -14.72 12.21
C GLY A 24 12.74 -14.47 11.42
N HIS A 25 12.16 -13.27 11.50
CA HIS A 25 11.05 -12.85 10.66
C HIS A 25 11.50 -11.97 9.49
N SER A 26 10.70 -11.99 8.42
CA SER A 26 10.88 -11.14 7.25
C SER A 26 9.54 -10.55 6.82
N VAL A 27 9.47 -9.23 6.70
CA VAL A 27 8.24 -8.47 6.43
C VAL A 27 8.18 -8.07 4.96
N TYR A 28 7.13 -8.51 4.26
CA TYR A 28 6.86 -8.04 2.90
C TYR A 28 6.45 -6.56 2.90
N TRP A 29 6.94 -5.80 1.92
CA TRP A 29 6.54 -4.40 1.70
C TRP A 29 6.38 -4.08 0.21
N GLU A 30 5.57 -3.05 -0.06
CA GLU A 30 5.36 -2.47 -1.39
C GLU A 30 5.40 -0.94 -1.31
N ARG A 31 5.91 -0.31 -2.36
CA ARG A 31 5.81 1.14 -2.61
C ARG A 31 4.97 1.37 -3.85
N CYS A 32 3.87 2.12 -3.69
CA CYS A 32 2.90 2.43 -4.75
C CYS A 32 2.75 3.94 -4.92
N GLY A 33 2.23 4.39 -6.07
CA GLY A 33 2.05 5.81 -6.39
C GLY A 33 3.29 6.45 -7.02
N THR A 34 3.42 7.77 -6.92
CA THR A 34 4.50 8.54 -7.58
C THR A 34 5.76 8.64 -6.71
N PRO A 35 6.95 8.17 -7.17
CA PRO A 35 8.20 8.34 -6.45
C PRO A 35 8.50 9.82 -6.13
N GLY A 36 8.76 10.13 -4.86
CA GLY A 36 9.07 11.49 -4.41
C GLY A 36 7.86 12.34 -4.03
N ALA A 37 6.63 11.86 -4.22
CA ALA A 37 5.42 12.50 -3.72
C ALA A 37 5.30 12.39 -2.18
N LYS A 38 4.22 12.93 -1.62
CA LYS A 38 3.96 12.93 -0.17
C LYS A 38 3.99 11.49 0.39
N PRO A 39 4.84 11.19 1.40
CA PRO A 39 4.92 9.85 1.95
C PRO A 39 3.69 9.50 2.80
N ALA A 40 3.20 8.27 2.67
CA ALA A 40 2.14 7.69 3.48
C ALA A 40 2.44 6.19 3.75
N VAL A 41 1.93 5.67 4.86
CA VAL A 41 2.03 4.24 5.23
C VAL A 41 0.62 3.69 5.42
N PHE A 42 0.32 2.59 4.74
CA PHE A 42 -0.87 1.79 4.98
C PHE A 42 -0.56 0.69 5.99
N LEU A 43 -1.38 0.56 7.03
CA LEU A 43 -1.33 -0.56 7.99
C LEU A 43 -2.63 -1.34 7.86
N HIS A 44 -2.55 -2.64 7.56
CA HIS A 44 -3.73 -3.47 7.42
C HIS A 44 -4.41 -3.75 8.78
N GLY A 45 -5.70 -4.08 8.75
CA GLY A 45 -6.46 -4.52 9.92
C GLY A 45 -6.19 -5.98 10.32
N GLY A 46 -6.81 -6.44 11.41
CA GLY A 46 -6.58 -7.79 11.95
C GLY A 46 -6.24 -7.75 13.44
N PRO A 47 -5.25 -8.52 13.92
CA PRO A 47 -3.95 -8.83 13.31
C PRO A 47 -3.94 -9.99 12.29
N GLY A 48 -2.86 -10.10 11.50
CA GLY A 48 -2.64 -11.20 10.55
C GLY A 48 -3.41 -11.13 9.22
N GLY A 49 -4.08 -10.01 8.91
CA GLY A 49 -4.92 -9.86 7.71
C GLY A 49 -4.17 -9.68 6.39
N GLY A 50 -2.92 -9.20 6.42
CA GLY A 50 -2.13 -8.93 5.23
C GLY A 50 -2.67 -7.78 4.36
N ILE A 51 -2.05 -7.57 3.20
CA ILE A 51 -2.46 -6.56 2.23
C ILE A 51 -3.05 -7.19 0.97
N SER A 52 -3.88 -6.44 0.24
CA SER A 52 -4.47 -6.84 -1.04
C SER A 52 -4.26 -5.73 -2.08
N PRO A 53 -4.37 -6.02 -3.39
CA PRO A 53 -4.20 -5.02 -4.45
C PRO A 53 -5.14 -3.81 -4.33
N SER A 54 -6.33 -3.97 -3.72
CA SER A 54 -7.26 -2.86 -3.52
C SER A 54 -6.72 -1.80 -2.56
N HIS A 55 -5.84 -2.17 -1.62
CA HIS A 55 -5.24 -1.24 -0.67
C HIS A 55 -4.32 -0.21 -1.33
N ARG A 56 -3.79 -0.50 -2.54
CA ARG A 56 -2.95 0.45 -3.30
C ARG A 56 -3.74 1.68 -3.77
N ARG A 57 -5.08 1.60 -3.72
CA ARG A 57 -6.02 2.55 -4.31
C ARG A 57 -6.66 3.50 -3.29
N VAL A 58 -6.22 3.47 -2.04
CA VAL A 58 -6.78 4.29 -0.95
C VAL A 58 -6.11 5.67 -0.85
N PHE A 59 -4.97 5.85 -1.50
CA PHE A 59 -4.26 7.13 -1.61
C PHE A 59 -4.25 7.60 -3.05
N ASP A 60 -4.24 8.92 -3.25
CA ASP A 60 -4.09 9.53 -4.56
C ASP A 60 -2.70 9.19 -5.12
N PRO A 61 -2.61 8.55 -6.30
CA PRO A 61 -1.32 8.23 -6.90
C PRO A 61 -0.64 9.43 -7.58
N ALA A 62 -1.36 10.54 -7.82
CA ALA A 62 -0.88 11.73 -8.56
C ALA A 62 -0.55 12.92 -7.66
#